data_AF-A0A958C9K5-F1
#
_entry.id   AF-A0A958C9K5-F1
#
_cell.length_a   1.000
_cell.length_b   1.000
_cell.length_c   1.000
_cell.angle_alpha   90.00
_cell.angle_beta   90.00
_cell.angle_gamma   90.00
#
_symmetry.space_group_name_H-M   'P 1'
#
loop_
_entity.id
_entity.type
_entity.pdbx_description
1 polymer ?
#
loop_
_entity_poly.entity_id
_entity_poly.type
_entity_poly.pdbx_seq_one_letter_code
_entity_poly.pdbx_strand_id
1 'polypeptide(L)'
;MTLPPSEDQVRRLVRQSLERLLGAAELPTVQREQPVAQRRQIVDAQQIAQAAPGSTVVLPPSAVITPLARDLALERNVTLATGVKTPQPSGPAEKTVAIGADHGGYALKEQL
;
A
#
# COMPACT_ATOMS: atom_id res chain seq x y z
N MET A 1 -14.11 -27.43 -41.61
CA MET A 1 -14.12 -26.11 -40.93
C MET A 1 -14.31 -26.37 -39.45
N THR A 2 -13.30 -26.13 -38.63
CA THR A 2 -13.40 -26.27 -37.16
C THR A 2 -14.13 -25.07 -36.59
N LEU A 3 -15.25 -25.30 -35.90
CA LEU A 3 -16.00 -24.25 -35.21
C LEU A 3 -15.11 -23.58 -34.15
N PRO A 4 -15.20 -22.26 -33.95
CA PRO A 4 -14.46 -21.58 -32.90
C PRO A 4 -14.89 -22.14 -31.53
N PRO A 5 -13.96 -22.26 -30.56
CA PRO A 5 -14.28 -22.75 -29.24
C PRO A 5 -15.32 -21.84 -28.57
N SER A 6 -16.24 -22.45 -27.80
CA SER A 6 -17.20 -21.67 -27.01
C SER A 6 -16.48 -20.88 -25.91
N GLU A 7 -17.11 -19.80 -25.45
CA GLU A 7 -16.53 -18.95 -24.39
C GLU A 7 -16.18 -19.75 -23.12
N ASP A 8 -17.03 -20.70 -22.74
CA ASP A 8 -16.79 -21.59 -21.61
C ASP A 8 -15.57 -22.51 -21.81
N GLN A 9 -15.32 -22.90 -23.06
CA GLN A 9 -14.16 -23.71 -23.42
C GLN A 9 -12.88 -22.89 -23.32
N VAL A 10 -12.92 -21.63 -23.76
CA VAL A 10 -11.80 -20.67 -23.61
C VAL A 10 -11.52 -20.40 -22.13
N ARG A 11 -12.54 -20.12 -21.33
CA ARG A 11 -12.39 -19.83 -19.88
C ARG A 11 -11.73 -21.01 -19.13
N ARG A 12 -12.09 -22.25 -19.46
CA ARG A 12 -11.48 -23.45 -18.87
C ARG A 12 -10.00 -23.59 -19.25
N LEU A 13 -9.67 -23.39 -20.52
CA LEU A 13 -8.28 -23.46 -21.01
C LEU A 13 -7.38 -22.39 -20.37
N VAL A 14 -7.89 -21.17 -20.23
CA VAL A 14 -7.17 -20.07 -19.58
C VAL A 14 -6.92 -20.38 -18.11
N ARG A 15 -7.96 -20.83 -17.37
CA ARG A 15 -7.82 -21.20 -15.96
C ARG A 15 -6.77 -22.29 -15.76
N GLN A 16 -6.83 -23.36 -16.57
CA GLN A 16 -5.87 -24.46 -16.48
C GLN A 16 -4.43 -24.01 -16.82
N SER A 17 -4.28 -23.07 -17.75
CA SER A 17 -2.97 -22.50 -18.11
C SER A 17 -2.41 -21.62 -16.99
N LEU A 18 -3.25 -20.80 -16.36
CA LEU A 18 -2.88 -19.97 -15.22
C LEU A 18 -2.51 -20.82 -14.00
N GLU A 19 -3.29 -21.85 -13.68
CA GLU A 19 -2.98 -22.78 -12.59
C GLU A 19 -1.65 -23.50 -12.81
N ARG A 20 -1.33 -23.86 -14.06
CA ARG A 20 -0.05 -24.49 -14.40
C ARG A 20 1.13 -23.53 -14.27
N LEU A 21 0.96 -22.27 -14.68
CA LEU A 21 2.01 -21.25 -14.62
C LEU A 21 2.22 -20.72 -13.19
N LEU A 22 1.14 -20.53 -12.44
CA LEU A 22 1.16 -20.03 -11.07
C LEU A 22 1.45 -21.15 -10.06
N GLY A 23 1.07 -22.39 -10.35
CA GLY A 23 1.38 -23.56 -9.53
C GLY A 23 2.82 -24.05 -9.67
N ALA A 24 3.52 -23.68 -10.76
CA ALA A 24 4.97 -23.89 -10.93
C ALA A 24 5.81 -22.76 -10.34
N ALA A 25 5.19 -21.62 -10.00
CA ALA A 25 5.83 -20.55 -9.26
C ALA A 25 5.60 -20.81 -7.76
N GLU A 26 6.44 -21.67 -7.17
CA GLU A 26 6.80 -21.43 -5.77
C GLU A 26 7.37 -20.01 -5.73
N LEU A 27 6.52 -19.06 -5.32
CA LEU A 27 6.94 -17.70 -5.07
C LEU A 27 8.16 -17.81 -4.16
N PRO A 28 9.33 -17.26 -4.52
CA PRO A 28 10.40 -17.15 -3.57
C PRO A 28 9.82 -16.38 -2.39
N THR A 29 9.65 -17.07 -1.26
CA THR A 29 9.43 -16.43 0.02
C THR A 29 10.75 -15.74 0.33
N VAL A 30 10.92 -14.56 -0.25
CA VAL A 30 11.89 -13.60 0.24
C VAL A 30 11.40 -13.29 1.64
N GLN A 31 11.93 -14.03 2.60
CA GLN A 31 11.92 -13.68 4.00
C GLN A 31 12.75 -12.41 4.06
N ARG A 32 12.12 -11.28 3.71
CA ARG A 32 12.58 -10.00 4.20
C ARG A 32 12.51 -10.17 5.69
N GLU A 33 13.66 -10.27 6.33
CA GLU A 33 13.84 -9.94 7.73
C GLU A 33 13.38 -8.49 7.86
N GLN A 34 12.05 -8.31 7.91
CA GLN A 34 11.46 -7.06 8.25
C GLN A 34 11.77 -6.96 9.74
N PRO A 35 12.52 -5.92 10.18
CA PRO A 35 12.44 -5.53 11.57
C PRO A 35 10.95 -5.46 11.90
N VAL A 36 10.55 -5.77 13.13
CA VAL A 36 9.16 -5.67 13.59
C VAL A 36 8.75 -4.19 13.66
N ALA A 37 8.86 -3.47 12.54
CA ALA A 37 8.24 -2.20 12.29
C ALA A 37 6.75 -2.52 12.27
N GLN A 38 6.12 -2.33 13.42
CA GLN A 38 4.68 -2.38 13.61
C GLN A 38 4.03 -1.81 12.35
N ARG A 39 3.30 -2.64 11.59
CA ARG A 39 2.63 -2.23 10.36
C ARG A 39 1.77 -1.02 10.69
N ARG A 40 2.21 0.16 10.29
CA ARG A 40 1.46 1.40 10.51
C ARG A 40 0.16 1.29 9.75
N GLN A 41 -0.96 1.50 10.43
CA GLN A 41 -2.26 1.49 9.79
C GLN A 41 -2.31 2.63 8.77
N ILE A 42 -2.64 2.33 7.52
CA ILE A 42 -2.88 3.33 6.49
C ILE A 42 -4.36 3.70 6.53
N VAL A 43 -4.65 4.99 6.58
CA VAL A 43 -6.01 5.54 6.57
C VAL A 43 -6.25 6.16 5.20
N ASP A 44 -7.15 5.53 4.44
CA ASP A 44 -7.51 5.94 3.09
C ASP A 44 -8.83 6.74 3.04
N ALA A 45 -9.14 7.27 1.86
CA ALA A 45 -10.37 8.05 1.66
C ALA A 45 -11.64 7.20 1.81
N GLN A 46 -11.59 5.89 1.52
CA GLN A 46 -12.75 5.03 1.67
C GLN A 46 -13.14 4.90 3.15
N GLN A 47 -12.17 4.79 4.04
CA GLN A 47 -12.43 4.80 5.49
C GLN A 47 -13.06 6.11 5.96
N ILE A 48 -12.61 7.27 5.44
CA ILE A 48 -13.19 8.57 5.80
C ILE A 48 -14.58 8.76 5.19
N ALA A 49 -14.84 8.23 3.99
CA ALA A 49 -16.15 8.30 3.34
C ALA A 49 -17.27 7.63 4.15
N GLN A 50 -16.91 6.58 4.90
CA GLN A 50 -17.84 5.86 5.79
C GLN A 50 -18.16 6.65 7.08
N ALA A 51 -17.36 7.65 7.42
CA ALA A 51 -17.64 8.51 8.57
C ALA A 51 -18.79 9.48 8.27
N ALA A 52 -19.61 9.72 9.29
CA ALA A 52 -20.67 10.71 9.21
C ALA A 52 -20.07 12.12 9.05
N PRO A 53 -20.65 13.00 8.22
CA PRO A 53 -20.20 14.39 8.14
C PRO A 53 -20.24 15.08 9.52
N GLY A 54 -19.25 15.91 9.82
CA GLY A 54 -19.13 16.58 11.13
C GLY A 54 -18.63 15.70 12.27
N SER A 55 -18.43 14.39 12.04
CA SER A 55 -18.04 13.45 13.11
C SER A 55 -16.54 13.51 13.41
N THR A 56 -16.14 12.87 14.52
CA THR A 56 -14.74 12.66 14.88
C THR A 56 -14.35 11.20 14.67
N VAL A 57 -13.26 10.98 13.93
CA VAL A 57 -12.65 9.67 13.72
C VAL A 57 -11.39 9.57 14.58
N VAL A 58 -11.34 8.60 15.49
CA VAL A 58 -10.18 8.33 16.34
C VAL A 58 -9.25 7.35 15.63
N LEU A 59 -8.02 7.79 15.39
CA LEU A 59 -6.98 7.04 14.68
C LEU A 59 -5.87 6.62 15.65
N PRO A 60 -5.22 5.47 15.43
CA PRO A 60 -4.06 5.11 16.23
C PRO A 60 -2.92 6.14 16.04
N PRO A 61 -2.09 6.38 17.07
CA PRO A 61 -1.01 7.38 17.03
C PRO A 61 -0.02 7.22 15.88
N SER A 62 0.14 6.00 15.38
CA SER A 62 1.06 5.65 14.30
C SER A 62 0.38 5.52 12.94
N ALA A 63 -0.88 5.96 12.81
CA ALA A 63 -1.62 5.90 11.56
C ALA A 63 -1.02 6.84 10.52
N VAL A 64 -0.89 6.35 9.29
CA VAL A 64 -0.49 7.15 8.13
C VAL A 64 -1.74 7.52 7.36
N ILE A 65 -2.10 8.79 7.40
CA ILE A 65 -3.27 9.30 6.67
C ILE A 65 -2.82 9.70 5.27
N THR A 66 -3.44 9.08 4.25
CA THR A 66 -3.18 9.40 2.83
C THR A 66 -3.64 10.83 2.50
N PRO A 67 -3.07 11.48 1.47
CA PRO A 67 -3.48 12.84 1.07
C PRO A 67 -4.99 12.93 0.78
N LEU A 68 -5.50 12.01 -0.04
CA LEU A 68 -6.92 11.98 -0.41
C LEU A 68 -7.85 11.82 0.80
N ALA A 69 -7.43 11.08 1.83
CA ALA A 69 -8.19 10.96 3.07
C ALA A 69 -8.27 12.28 3.87
N ARG A 70 -7.20 13.09 3.84
CA ARG A 70 -7.19 14.41 4.50
C ARG A 70 -8.12 15.38 3.78
N ASP A 71 -8.05 15.40 2.46
CA ASP A 71 -8.90 16.27 1.63
C ASP A 71 -10.37 15.94 1.88
N LEU A 72 -10.73 14.65 1.84
CA LEU A 72 -12.10 14.21 2.11
C LEU A 72 -12.56 14.50 3.54
N ALA A 73 -11.66 14.46 4.52
CA ALA A 73 -12.00 14.81 5.89
C ALA A 73 -12.34 16.29 6.03
N LEU A 74 -11.60 17.18 5.35
CA LEU A 74 -11.90 18.61 5.32
C LEU A 74 -13.26 18.88 4.64
N GLU A 75 -13.50 18.30 3.46
CA GLU A 75 -14.75 18.47 2.72
C GLU A 75 -15.98 18.04 3.52
N ARG A 76 -15.86 16.94 4.29
CA ARG A 76 -16.95 16.37 5.09
C ARG A 76 -17.02 16.91 6.52
N ASN A 77 -16.18 17.88 6.88
CA ASN A 77 -16.04 18.38 8.25
C ASN A 77 -15.76 17.25 9.27
N VAL A 78 -15.03 16.21 8.86
CA VAL A 78 -14.64 15.10 9.73
C VAL A 78 -13.37 15.48 10.47
N THR A 79 -13.42 15.42 11.79
CA THR A 79 -12.26 15.67 12.66
C THR A 79 -11.43 14.40 12.82
N LEU A 80 -10.14 14.44 12.55
CA LEU A 80 -9.22 13.32 12.74
C LEU A 80 -8.48 13.48 14.08
N ALA A 81 -8.82 12.65 15.07
CA ALA A 81 -8.20 12.68 16.40
C ALA A 81 -7.22 11.52 16.58
N THR A 82 -6.05 11.76 17.15
CA THR A 82 -5.12 10.67 17.53
C THR A 82 -5.51 10.12 18.89
N GLY A 83 -5.62 8.80 19.04
CA GLY A 83 -5.80 8.16 20.34
C GLY A 83 -4.64 8.48 21.29
N VAL A 84 -4.90 8.52 22.59
CA VAL A 84 -3.86 8.79 23.60
C VAL A 84 -2.89 7.61 23.63
N LYS A 85 -1.60 7.90 23.44
CA LYS A 85 -0.52 6.92 23.53
C LYS A 85 -0.22 6.67 25.01
N THR A 86 -0.46 5.47 25.53
CA THR A 86 0.19 5.07 26.79
C THR A 86 1.70 5.00 26.52
N PRO A 87 2.55 5.67 27.31
CA PRO A 87 3.99 5.70 27.03
C PRO A 87 4.58 4.31 27.26
N GLN A 88 4.99 3.64 26.18
CA GLN A 88 5.91 2.51 26.27
C GLN A 88 7.34 3.05 26.39
N PRO A 89 8.21 2.41 27.21
CA PRO A 89 9.62 2.78 27.28
C PRO A 89 10.25 2.64 25.89
N SER A 90 10.76 3.74 25.36
CA SER A 90 11.44 3.77 24.07
C SER A 90 12.92 3.43 24.29
N GLY A 91 13.38 2.34 23.69
CA GLY A 91 14.81 2.07 23.52
C GLY A 91 15.46 3.12 22.60
N PRO A 92 16.80 3.16 22.51
CA PRO A 92 17.51 4.16 21.72
C PRO A 92 17.04 4.13 20.25
N ALA A 93 16.60 5.28 19.74
CA ALA A 93 16.12 5.40 18.37
C ALA A 93 17.30 5.38 17.39
N GLU A 94 17.39 4.34 16.57
CA GLU A 94 18.33 4.30 15.45
C GLU A 94 17.92 5.36 14.40
N LYS A 95 18.82 6.29 14.11
CA LYS A 95 18.61 7.31 13.09
C LYS A 95 18.84 6.71 11.71
N THR A 96 17.76 6.36 11.01
CA THR A 96 17.83 5.95 9.61
C THR A 96 17.78 7.17 8.69
N VAL A 97 18.79 7.34 7.84
CA VAL A 97 18.84 8.36 6.79
C VAL A 97 18.73 7.66 5.44
N ALA A 98 17.78 8.08 4.60
CA ALA A 98 17.67 7.62 3.22
C ALA A 98 18.30 8.66 2.29
N ILE A 99 19.23 8.24 1.42
CA ILE A 99 19.85 9.07 0.39
C ILE A 99 19.35 8.57 -0.97
N GLY A 100 18.68 9.45 -1.73
CA GLY A 100 18.28 9.16 -3.10
C GLY A 100 19.40 9.49 -4.08
N ALA A 101 19.63 8.63 -5.07
CA ALA A 101 20.49 8.95 -6.22
C ALA A 101 19.65 9.72 -7.26
N ASP A 102 20.09 10.92 -7.63
CA ASP A 102 19.53 11.66 -8.74
C ASP A 102 20.04 11.08 -10.07
N HIS A 103 19.15 10.93 -11.05
CA HIS A 103 19.45 10.48 -12.41
C HIS A 103 19.92 11.62 -13.33
N GLY A 104 20.33 12.76 -12.77
CA GLY A 104 20.81 13.95 -13.48
C GLY A 104 22.07 13.78 -14.37
N GLY A 105 22.64 12.58 -14.47
CA GLY A 105 23.80 12.29 -15.33
C GLY A 105 23.48 12.10 -16.82
N TYR A 106 22.20 12.12 -17.23
CA TYR A 106 21.81 11.91 -18.63
C TYR A 106 22.34 13.02 -19.56
N ALA A 107 22.16 14.29 -19.18
CA ALA A 107 22.58 15.42 -20.02
C ALA A 107 24.10 15.47 -20.28
N LEU A 108 24.92 14.94 -19.38
CA LEU A 108 26.39 14.90 -19.52
C LEU A 108 26.86 13.78 -20.47
N LYS A 109 26.05 12.74 -20.68
CA LYS A 109 26.39 11.64 -21.61
C LYS A 109 26.13 11.99 -23.07
N GLU A 110 25.21 12.92 -23.34
CA GLU A 110 24.88 13.40 -24.70
C GLU A 110 25.95 14.33 -25.30
N GLN A 111 26.99 14.69 -24.52
CA GLN A 111 28.10 15.55 -24.97
C GLN A 111 29.38 14.76 -25.35
N LEU A 112 29.33 13.43 -25.40
CA LEU A 112 30.43 12.54 -25.80
C LEU A 112 30.17 11.88 -27.15
#